data_AF-A0A098S9W5-F1
#
_entry.id   AF-A0A098S9W5-F1
#
_cell.length_a   1.000
_cell.length_b   1.000
_cell.length_c   1.000
_cell.angle_alpha   90.00
_cell.angle_beta   90.00
_cell.angle_gamma   90.00
#
_symmetry.space_group_name_H-M   'P 1'
#
loop_
_entity.id
_entity.type
_entity.pdbx_description
1 polymer ?
#
loop_
_entity_poly.entity_id
_entity_poly.type
_entity_poly.pdbx_seq_one_letter_code
_entity_poly.pdbx_strand_id
1 'polypeptide(L)'
;MPFYQSTYHSKTFRDFKGIEATNYRRIIHFYEDREDTIRGLDFEEYFEMLVAYVNSLFEVGFHQKHLLMVNVAIEEVIVQNVESPPGESLYEQLLFRKAASHFQCLQYEKCHYILLQLIRIDPYHNDAIGFLKKCLRRMEPAFLERAKATAIFLFLLAALVISIEVLLVRPFYEMHTGLVERSRNTIFGIGCLSLVGGLLWHRFRVEQRVERMVQQIRREKLLRQEK
;
A
#
# COMPACT_ATOMS: atom_id res chain seq x y z
N MET A 1 -3.46 36.68 18.66
CA MET A 1 -2.17 37.37 18.79
C MET A 1 -1.64 37.60 17.39
N PRO A 2 -1.14 38.80 17.04
CA PRO A 2 -0.62 39.05 15.69
C PRO A 2 0.72 38.34 15.53
N PHE A 3 0.85 37.52 14.47
CA PHE A 3 2.10 36.88 14.09
C PHE A 3 3.10 37.96 13.66
N TYR A 4 4.18 38.11 14.42
CA TYR A 4 5.29 38.97 14.05
C TYR A 4 6.14 38.21 13.03
N GLN A 5 5.93 38.45 11.73
CA GLN A 5 6.82 37.94 10.70
C GLN A 5 8.18 38.64 10.82
N SER A 6 9.15 37.96 11.41
CA SER A 6 10.55 38.39 11.38
C SER A 6 11.01 38.41 9.92
N THR A 7 11.42 39.57 9.42
CA THR A 7 12.00 39.72 8.07
C THR A 7 13.35 38.98 7.94
N TYR A 8 13.91 38.47 9.05
CA TYR A 8 15.17 37.74 9.09
C TYR A 8 14.93 36.25 9.33
N HIS A 9 15.26 35.44 8.32
CA HIS A 9 15.31 33.99 8.45
C HIS A 9 16.44 33.52 9.36
N SER A 10 16.19 32.44 10.10
CA SER A 10 17.24 31.84 10.94
C SER A 10 18.42 31.37 10.09
N LYS A 11 19.62 31.36 10.68
CA LYS A 11 20.81 30.84 9.99
C LYS A 11 20.60 29.39 9.55
N THR A 12 20.04 28.56 10.44
CA THR A 12 19.73 27.16 10.17
C THR A 12 18.82 27.00 8.96
N PHE A 13 17.75 27.80 8.85
CA PHE A 13 16.84 27.75 7.72
C PHE A 13 17.49 28.21 6.41
N ARG A 14 18.33 29.25 6.44
CA ARG A 14 19.08 29.69 5.25
C ARG A 14 20.06 28.63 4.76
N ASP A 15 20.78 27.98 5.68
CA ASP A 15 21.69 26.88 5.36
C ASP A 15 20.92 25.69 4.74
N PHE A 16 19.73 25.40 5.26
CA PHE A 16 18.81 24.41 4.71
C PHE A 16 18.36 24.76 3.28
N LYS A 17 17.95 26.00 3.02
CA LYS A 17 17.54 26.47 1.69
C LYS A 17 18.66 26.41 0.65
N GLY A 18 19.92 26.36 1.08
CA GLY A 18 21.07 26.12 0.20
C GLY A 18 21.25 24.66 -0.23
N ILE A 19 20.47 23.73 0.33
CA ILE A 19 20.46 22.32 -0.08
C ILE A 19 19.53 22.19 -1.29
N GLU A 20 20.00 21.52 -2.35
CA GLU A 20 19.17 21.20 -3.50
C GLU A 20 17.98 20.31 -3.09
N ALA A 21 16.76 20.67 -3.51
CA ALA A 21 15.52 20.00 -3.09
C ALA A 21 15.47 18.50 -3.43
N THR A 22 16.22 18.06 -4.44
CA THR A 22 16.34 16.65 -4.88
C THR A 22 17.39 15.88 -4.09
N ASN A 23 18.24 16.56 -3.31
CA ASN A 23 19.30 15.94 -2.52
C ASN A 23 18.75 15.43 -1.18
N TYR A 24 17.88 14.43 -1.26
CA TYR A 24 17.14 13.88 -0.13
C TYR A 24 18.05 13.40 1.01
N ARG A 25 19.19 12.77 0.68
CA ARG A 25 20.15 12.31 1.69
C ARG A 25 20.74 13.46 2.49
N ARG A 26 21.08 14.57 1.82
CA ARG A 26 21.63 15.75 2.49
C ARG A 26 20.57 16.45 3.34
N ILE A 27 19.31 16.50 2.89
CA ILE A 27 18.19 17.00 3.70
C ILE A 27 18.02 16.17 4.96
N ILE A 28 18.05 14.83 4.84
CA ILE A 28 17.95 13.90 5.96
C ILE A 28 19.07 14.15 6.97
N HIS A 29 20.33 14.15 6.53
CA HIS A 29 21.47 14.41 7.41
C HIS A 29 21.40 15.79 8.05
N PHE A 30 21.05 16.82 7.28
CA PHE A 30 20.95 18.18 7.79
C PHE A 30 19.94 18.30 8.94
N TYR A 31 18.76 17.68 8.77
CA TYR A 31 17.71 17.70 9.77
C TYR A 31 18.12 16.93 11.03
N GLU A 32 18.67 15.72 10.86
CA GLU A 32 19.05 14.84 11.98
C GLU A 32 20.20 15.42 12.82
N ASP A 33 21.19 16.04 12.18
CA ASP A 33 22.32 16.66 12.89
C ASP A 33 21.91 17.89 13.71
N ARG A 34 20.74 18.48 13.43
CA ARG A 34 20.31 19.77 13.98
C ARG A 34 18.89 19.74 14.55
N GLU A 35 18.36 18.55 14.85
CA GLU A 35 16.96 18.34 15.23
C GLU A 35 16.54 19.25 16.40
N ASP A 36 17.36 19.34 17.44
CA ASP A 36 17.09 20.18 18.62
C ASP A 36 17.05 21.68 18.27
N THR A 37 17.90 22.12 17.34
CA THR A 37 17.92 23.52 16.89
C THR A 37 16.69 23.82 16.04
N ILE A 38 16.31 22.89 15.18
CA ILE A 38 15.19 23.02 14.24
C ILE A 38 13.86 23.10 15.00
N ARG A 39 13.70 22.33 16.08
CA ARG A 39 12.51 22.38 16.95
C ARG A 39 12.31 23.72 17.66
N GLY A 40 13.38 24.50 17.82
CA GLY A 40 13.32 25.83 18.44
C GLY A 40 13.06 26.97 17.44
N LEU A 41 12.90 26.67 16.15
CA LEU A 41 12.63 27.69 15.13
C LEU A 41 11.18 28.17 15.18
N ASP A 42 10.93 29.29 14.49
CA ASP A 42 9.56 29.71 14.21
C ASP A 42 8.81 28.63 13.41
N PHE A 43 7.49 28.56 13.61
CA PHE A 43 6.67 27.50 13.05
C PHE A 43 6.82 27.36 11.53
N GLU A 44 6.83 28.47 10.78
CA GLU A 44 6.92 28.42 9.31
C GLU A 44 8.22 27.74 8.86
N GLU A 45 9.35 28.11 9.47
CA GLU A 45 10.67 27.54 9.15
C GLU A 45 10.78 26.08 9.59
N TYR A 46 10.36 25.78 10.82
CA TYR A 46 10.33 24.42 11.36
C TYR A 46 9.49 23.49 10.50
N PHE A 47 8.27 23.92 10.16
CA PHE A 47 7.30 23.09 9.46
C PHE A 47 7.76 22.77 8.04
N GLU A 48 8.32 23.75 7.32
CA GLU A 48 8.84 23.50 5.98
C GLU A 48 9.99 22.47 6.01
N MET A 49 10.90 22.61 6.98
CA MET A 49 12.02 21.67 7.16
C MET A 49 11.52 20.27 7.54
N LEU A 50 10.50 20.18 8.41
CA LEU A 50 9.88 18.91 8.80
C LEU A 50 9.25 18.20 7.59
N VAL A 51 8.48 18.92 6.77
CA VAL A 51 7.84 18.36 5.58
C VAL A 51 8.89 17.88 4.58
N ALA A 52 9.94 18.69 4.33
CA ALA A 52 11.03 18.30 3.45
C ALA A 52 11.79 17.07 3.97
N TYR A 53 12.00 16.99 5.28
CA TYR A 53 12.63 15.83 5.93
C TYR A 53 11.79 14.56 5.77
N VAL A 54 10.50 14.61 6.10
CA VAL A 54 9.56 13.49 5.95
C VAL A 54 9.49 13.04 4.49
N ASN A 55 9.35 13.98 3.56
CA ASN A 55 9.36 13.69 2.14
C ASN A 55 10.67 13.00 1.70
N SER A 56 11.82 13.49 2.17
CA SER A 56 13.12 12.90 1.85
C SER A 56 13.27 11.47 2.41
N LEU A 57 12.77 11.21 3.63
CA LEU A 57 12.73 9.84 4.19
C LEU A 57 11.91 8.90 3.31
N PHE A 58 10.80 9.37 2.76
CA PHE A 58 9.96 8.61 1.85
C PHE A 58 10.68 8.31 0.52
N GLU A 59 11.25 9.33 -0.12
CA GLU A 59 11.92 9.20 -1.42
C GLU A 59 13.17 8.30 -1.36
N VAL A 60 13.91 8.33 -0.25
CA VAL A 60 15.09 7.45 -0.04
C VAL A 60 14.68 6.01 0.34
N GLY A 61 13.43 5.80 0.76
CA GLY A 61 12.91 4.49 1.15
C GLY A 61 13.14 4.12 2.62
N PHE A 62 13.42 5.10 3.49
CA PHE A 62 13.51 4.90 4.94
C PHE A 62 12.11 4.81 5.58
N HIS A 63 11.29 3.87 5.11
CA HIS A 63 9.86 3.78 5.43
C HIS A 63 9.54 3.65 6.92
N GLN A 64 10.35 2.91 7.69
CA GLN A 64 10.14 2.80 9.14
C GLN A 64 10.32 4.15 9.83
N LYS A 65 11.37 4.89 9.51
CA LYS A 65 11.63 6.22 10.07
C LYS A 65 10.60 7.24 9.57
N HIS A 66 10.24 7.16 8.29
CA HIS A 66 9.15 7.94 7.71
C HIS A 66 7.84 7.75 8.48
N LEU A 67 7.47 6.51 8.82
CA LEU A 67 6.24 6.22 9.57
C LEU A 67 6.22 6.81 10.99
N LEU A 68 7.39 7.01 11.61
CA LEU A 68 7.51 7.70 12.90
C LEU A 68 7.27 9.21 12.73
N MET A 69 7.92 9.81 11.72
CA MET A 69 7.96 11.27 11.55
C MET A 69 6.74 11.83 10.81
N VAL A 70 6.14 11.08 9.89
CA VAL A 70 4.97 11.53 9.12
C VAL A 70 3.76 11.82 10.01
N ASN A 71 3.64 11.16 11.17
CA ASN A 71 2.57 11.47 12.13
C ASN A 71 2.73 12.86 12.72
N VAL A 72 3.98 13.25 13.04
CA VAL A 72 4.28 14.59 13.54
C VAL A 72 3.91 15.63 12.48
N ALA A 73 4.34 15.43 11.23
CA ALA A 73 3.99 16.34 10.14
C ALA A 73 2.47 16.43 9.90
N ILE A 74 1.75 15.31 9.99
CA ILE A 74 0.28 15.29 9.88
C ILE A 74 -0.37 16.08 11.02
N GLU A 75 0.11 15.91 12.25
CA GLU A 75 -0.42 16.62 13.42
C GLU A 75 -0.22 18.13 13.28
N GLU A 76 0.96 18.58 12.86
CA GLU A 76 1.24 19.99 12.60
C GLU A 76 0.31 20.59 11.53
N VAL A 77 0.06 19.86 10.44
CA VAL A 77 -0.89 20.29 9.39
C VAL A 77 -2.29 20.50 9.95
N ILE A 78 -2.75 19.59 10.82
CA ILE A 78 -4.10 19.66 11.42
C ILE A 78 -4.18 20.83 12.41
N VAL A 79 -3.21 20.95 13.33
CA VAL A 79 -3.22 21.95 14.41
C VAL A 79 -3.19 23.37 13.84
N GLN A 80 -2.37 23.58 12.82
CA GLN A 80 -2.12 24.90 12.26
C GLN A 80 -3.06 25.25 11.12
N ASN A 81 -3.99 24.33 10.81
CA ASN A 81 -5.00 24.44 9.76
C ASN A 81 -4.41 25.01 8.47
N VAL A 82 -3.27 24.45 8.04
CA VAL A 82 -2.53 24.93 6.88
C VAL A 82 -3.45 24.85 5.67
N GLU A 83 -3.96 26.02 5.23
CA GLU A 83 -4.85 26.12 4.09
C GLU A 83 -4.13 25.57 2.87
N SER A 84 -4.61 24.43 2.37
CA SER A 84 -4.05 23.86 1.16
C SER A 84 -4.63 24.58 -0.07
N PRO A 85 -3.81 24.84 -1.10
CA PRO A 85 -4.31 25.34 -2.37
C PRO A 85 -5.38 24.37 -2.94
N PRO A 86 -6.32 24.87 -3.76
CA PRO A 86 -7.29 24.00 -4.40
C PRO A 86 -6.60 23.02 -5.34
N GLY A 87 -6.66 21.72 -5.04
CA GLY A 87 -6.20 20.66 -5.95
C GLY A 87 -5.66 19.41 -5.25
N GLU A 88 -4.85 19.57 -4.19
CA GLU A 88 -4.37 18.44 -3.38
C GLU A 88 -3.92 18.98 -2.01
N SER A 89 -4.51 18.49 -0.93
CA SER A 89 -4.09 18.93 0.40
C SER A 89 -2.78 18.28 0.80
N LEU A 90 -1.87 19.06 1.40
CA LEU A 90 -0.62 18.51 1.97
C LEU A 90 -0.93 17.36 2.93
N TYR A 91 -2.05 17.46 3.65
CA TYR A 91 -2.60 16.40 4.49
C TYR A 91 -2.87 15.09 3.71
N GLU A 92 -3.58 15.16 2.58
CA GLU A 92 -3.85 13.99 1.72
C GLU A 92 -2.56 13.39 1.17
N GLN A 93 -1.61 14.23 0.75
CA GLN A 93 -0.30 13.77 0.25
C GLN A 93 0.48 13.00 1.33
N LEU A 94 0.53 13.53 2.56
CA LEU A 94 1.18 12.88 3.70
C LEU A 94 0.48 11.55 4.06
N LEU A 95 -0.85 11.51 4.05
CA LEU A 95 -1.62 10.28 4.27
C LEU A 95 -1.32 9.23 3.18
N PHE A 96 -1.28 9.64 1.92
CA PHE A 96 -0.98 8.75 0.81
C PHE A 96 0.44 8.15 0.93
N ARG A 97 1.45 8.99 1.23
CA ARG A 97 2.83 8.55 1.48
C ARG A 97 2.97 7.67 2.72
N LYS A 98 2.21 7.96 3.78
CA LYS A 98 2.11 7.11 4.99
C LYS A 98 1.55 5.73 4.64
N ALA A 99 0.46 5.66 3.87
CA ALA A 99 -0.09 4.40 3.39
C ALA A 99 0.92 3.62 2.53
N ALA A 100 1.66 4.32 1.65
CA ALA A 100 2.70 3.73 0.83
C ALA A 100 3.85 3.14 1.66
N SER A 101 4.24 3.82 2.73
CA SER A 101 5.26 3.31 3.64
C SER A 101 4.80 2.07 4.42
N HIS A 102 3.54 2.04 4.90
CA HIS A 102 2.98 0.83 5.49
C HIS A 102 2.95 -0.34 4.51
N PHE A 103 2.62 -0.08 3.24
CA PHE A 103 2.63 -1.12 2.19
C PHE A 103 4.04 -1.69 1.98
N GLN A 104 5.06 -0.85 1.92
CA GLN A 104 6.45 -1.30 1.76
C GLN A 104 6.95 -2.07 2.99
N CYS A 105 6.46 -1.74 4.18
CA CYS A 105 6.73 -2.50 5.40
C CYS A 105 5.86 -3.77 5.55
N LEU A 106 5.12 -4.20 4.50
CA LEU A 106 4.20 -5.35 4.51
C LEU A 106 3.05 -5.25 5.53
N GLN A 107 2.78 -4.04 6.05
CA GLN A 107 1.72 -3.77 7.02
C GLN A 107 0.42 -3.44 6.27
N TYR A 108 -0.11 -4.41 5.53
CA TYR A 108 -1.24 -4.20 4.60
C TYR A 108 -2.53 -3.76 5.29
N GLU A 109 -2.82 -4.25 6.50
CA GLU A 109 -4.00 -3.84 7.27
C GLU A 109 -3.99 -2.33 7.59
N LYS A 110 -2.83 -1.80 8.00
CA LYS A 110 -2.66 -0.37 8.29
C LYS A 110 -2.74 0.45 7.01
N CYS A 111 -2.15 -0.04 5.92
CA CYS A 111 -2.23 0.57 4.59
C CYS A 111 -3.70 0.68 4.14
N HIS A 112 -4.46 -0.42 4.21
CA HIS A 112 -5.88 -0.47 3.89
C HIS A 112 -6.69 0.56 4.69
N TYR A 113 -6.47 0.61 6.01
CA TYR A 113 -7.18 1.54 6.89
C TYR A 113 -6.95 3.01 6.48
N ILE A 114 -5.69 3.41 6.25
CA ILE A 114 -5.34 4.78 5.88
C ILE A 114 -5.88 5.15 4.50
N LEU A 115 -5.78 4.25 3.52
CA LEU A 115 -6.35 4.49 2.19
C LEU A 115 -7.87 4.65 2.23
N LEU A 116 -8.55 3.89 3.09
CA LEU A 116 -9.99 4.05 3.28
C LEU A 116 -10.33 5.42 3.90
N GLN A 117 -9.55 5.89 4.87
CA GLN A 117 -9.71 7.23 5.43
C GLN A 117 -9.50 8.30 4.36
N LEU A 118 -8.45 8.18 3.55
CA LEU A 118 -8.15 9.09 2.44
C LEU A 118 -9.29 9.15 1.42
N ILE A 119 -9.84 8.00 1.01
CA ILE A 119 -10.98 7.93 0.08
C ILE A 119 -12.27 8.49 0.69
N ARG A 120 -12.43 8.44 2.02
CA ARG A 120 -13.56 9.10 2.71
C ARG A 120 -13.44 10.61 2.69
N ILE A 121 -12.21 11.14 2.77
CA ILE A 121 -11.92 12.57 2.67
C ILE A 121 -12.14 13.02 1.22
N ASP A 122 -11.42 12.41 0.28
CA ASP A 122 -11.60 12.62 -1.16
C ASP A 122 -11.93 11.32 -1.91
N PRO A 123 -13.21 11.08 -2.25
CA PRO A 123 -13.62 9.89 -2.98
C PRO A 123 -13.32 9.95 -4.49
N TYR A 124 -12.76 11.05 -4.99
CA TYR A 124 -12.35 11.21 -6.38
C TYR A 124 -10.83 11.06 -6.57
N HIS A 125 -10.07 10.84 -5.51
CA HIS A 125 -8.64 10.55 -5.54
C HIS A 125 -8.36 9.19 -6.21
N ASN A 126 -8.14 9.21 -7.53
CA ASN A 126 -8.00 8.00 -8.34
C ASN A 126 -6.77 7.15 -7.95
N ASP A 127 -5.66 7.79 -7.58
CA ASP A 127 -4.44 7.10 -7.17
C ASP A 127 -4.63 6.32 -5.86
N ALA A 128 -5.31 6.89 -4.88
CA ALA A 128 -5.70 6.22 -3.63
C ALA A 128 -6.60 5.01 -3.89
N ILE A 129 -7.57 5.13 -4.81
CA ILE A 129 -8.46 4.02 -5.19
C ILE A 129 -7.67 2.90 -5.89
N GLY A 130 -6.83 3.25 -6.85
CA GLY A 130 -5.97 2.30 -7.55
C GLY A 130 -5.01 1.60 -6.58
N PHE A 131 -4.46 2.36 -5.62
CA PHE A 131 -3.58 1.83 -4.61
C PHE A 131 -4.31 0.92 -3.63
N LEU A 132 -5.55 1.23 -3.24
CA LEU A 132 -6.38 0.35 -2.41
C LEU A 132 -6.66 -0.98 -3.11
N LYS A 133 -6.96 -0.97 -4.42
CA LYS A 133 -7.09 -2.20 -5.23
C LYS A 133 -5.79 -3.03 -5.17
N LYS A 134 -4.63 -2.38 -5.29
CA LYS A 134 -3.31 -3.06 -5.20
C LYS A 134 -3.04 -3.62 -3.79
N CYS A 135 -3.37 -2.87 -2.74
CA CYS A 135 -3.25 -3.29 -1.34
C CYS A 135 -4.08 -4.56 -1.07
N LEU A 136 -5.37 -4.52 -1.39
CA LEU A 136 -6.28 -5.65 -1.18
C LEU A 136 -5.92 -6.88 -2.02
N ARG A 137 -5.32 -6.71 -3.20
CA ARG A 137 -4.80 -7.85 -3.99
C ARG A 137 -3.61 -8.55 -3.31
N ARG A 138 -2.83 -7.83 -2.51
CA ARG A 138 -1.68 -8.38 -1.74
C ARG A 138 -2.09 -8.95 -0.39
N MET A 139 -3.22 -8.53 0.15
CA MET A 139 -3.83 -9.16 1.33
C MET A 139 -4.39 -10.52 0.92
N GLU A 140 -3.63 -11.59 1.14
CA GLU A 140 -4.09 -12.94 0.81
C GLU A 140 -5.24 -13.35 1.74
N PRO A 141 -6.43 -13.66 1.22
CA PRO A 141 -7.51 -14.17 2.06
C PRO A 141 -7.27 -15.65 2.35
N ALA A 142 -7.69 -16.12 3.54
CA ALA A 142 -7.58 -17.52 3.95
C ALA A 142 -8.18 -18.53 2.94
N PHE A 143 -9.16 -18.13 2.12
CA PHE A 143 -9.69 -18.96 1.05
C PHE A 143 -8.65 -19.25 -0.06
N LEU A 144 -7.82 -18.26 -0.41
CA LEU A 144 -6.79 -18.43 -1.43
C LEU A 144 -5.68 -19.36 -0.94
N GLU A 145 -5.32 -19.28 0.34
CA GLU A 145 -4.39 -20.23 0.97
C GLU A 145 -4.93 -21.66 0.91
N ARG A 146 -6.21 -21.86 1.23
CA ARG A 146 -6.86 -23.18 1.10
C ARG A 146 -6.85 -23.69 -0.34
N ALA A 147 -7.17 -22.83 -1.32
CA ALA A 147 -7.12 -23.18 -2.75
C ALA A 147 -5.72 -23.59 -3.21
N LYS A 148 -4.68 -22.85 -2.77
CA LYS A 148 -3.28 -23.21 -3.01
C LYS A 148 -2.93 -24.56 -2.39
N ALA A 149 -3.29 -24.79 -1.14
CA ALA A 149 -3.04 -26.06 -0.45
C ALA A 149 -3.73 -27.25 -1.15
N THR A 150 -4.99 -27.10 -1.57
CA THR A 150 -5.71 -28.14 -2.32
C THR A 150 -5.05 -28.44 -3.65
N ALA A 151 -4.54 -27.42 -4.36
CA ALA A 151 -3.87 -27.64 -5.62
C ALA A 151 -2.51 -28.31 -5.46
N ILE A 152 -1.72 -27.92 -4.46
CA ILE A 152 -0.46 -28.59 -4.11
C ILE A 152 -0.72 -30.07 -3.82
N PHE A 153 -1.75 -30.37 -3.02
CA PHE A 153 -2.14 -31.75 -2.72
C PHE A 153 -2.52 -32.53 -3.99
N LEU A 154 -3.34 -31.95 -4.87
CA LEU A 154 -3.75 -32.60 -6.13
C LEU A 154 -2.57 -32.82 -7.08
N PHE A 155 -1.60 -31.90 -7.14
CA PHE A 155 -0.39 -32.09 -7.95
C PHE A 155 0.50 -33.19 -7.38
N LEU A 156 0.64 -33.30 -6.07
CA LEU A 156 1.36 -34.42 -5.43
C LEU A 156 0.65 -35.75 -5.68
N LEU A 157 -0.68 -35.77 -5.58
CA LEU A 157 -1.50 -36.96 -5.90
C LEU A 157 -1.31 -37.37 -7.37
N ALA A 158 -1.34 -36.42 -8.31
CA ALA A 158 -1.11 -36.68 -9.73
C ALA A 158 0.30 -37.25 -9.99
N ALA A 159 1.33 -36.70 -9.33
CA ALA A 159 2.70 -37.21 -9.44
C ALA A 159 2.84 -38.65 -8.91
N LEU A 160 2.14 -38.98 -7.82
CA LEU A 160 2.09 -40.34 -7.28
C LEU A 160 1.40 -41.31 -8.25
N VAL A 161 0.28 -40.90 -8.86
CA VAL A 161 -0.43 -41.68 -9.88
C VAL A 161 0.47 -41.93 -11.10
N ILE A 162 1.23 -40.91 -11.56
CA ILE A 162 2.21 -41.07 -12.65
C ILE A 162 3.27 -42.11 -12.29
N SER A 163 3.79 -42.05 -11.06
CA SER A 163 4.83 -42.98 -10.61
C SER A 163 4.33 -44.43 -10.62
N ILE A 164 3.11 -44.67 -10.15
CA ILE A 164 2.45 -45.99 -10.18
C ILE A 164 2.16 -46.42 -11.62
N GLU A 165 1.70 -45.50 -12.48
CA GLU A 165 1.43 -45.78 -13.89
C GLU A 165 2.67 -46.31 -14.61
N VAL A 166 3.81 -45.62 -14.44
CA VAL A 166 5.07 -45.96 -15.12
C VAL A 166 5.69 -47.24 -14.58
N LEU A 167 5.67 -47.45 -13.25
CA LEU A 167 6.35 -48.59 -12.62
C LEU A 167 5.52 -49.89 -12.64
N LEU A 168 4.19 -49.80 -12.54
CA LEU A 168 3.34 -50.98 -12.36
C LEU A 168 2.31 -51.16 -13.48
N VAL A 169 1.62 -50.09 -13.89
CA VAL A 169 0.48 -50.24 -14.82
C VAL A 169 0.97 -50.50 -16.24
N ARG A 170 1.95 -49.74 -16.73
CA ARG A 170 2.51 -49.95 -18.07
C ARG A 170 3.17 -51.32 -18.26
N PRO A 171 4.00 -51.83 -17.32
CA PRO A 171 4.65 -53.12 -17.52
C PRO A 171 3.74 -54.34 -17.27
N PHE A 172 2.74 -54.24 -16.38
CA PHE A 172 1.96 -55.41 -15.94
C PHE A 172 0.47 -55.37 -16.34
N TYR A 173 -0.10 -54.21 -16.68
CA TYR A 173 -1.54 -54.02 -16.89
C TYR A 173 -1.86 -53.08 -18.06
N GLU A 174 -1.31 -53.36 -19.25
CA GLU A 174 -1.45 -52.50 -20.45
C GLU A 174 -2.90 -52.13 -20.78
N MET A 175 -3.87 -53.03 -20.56
CA MET A 175 -5.30 -52.78 -20.81
C MET A 175 -5.89 -51.66 -19.95
N HIS A 176 -5.31 -51.36 -18.78
CA HIS A 176 -5.83 -50.35 -17.84
C HIS A 176 -5.14 -48.99 -17.95
N THR A 177 -4.09 -48.89 -18.77
CA THR A 177 -3.29 -47.66 -18.96
C THR A 177 -4.17 -46.45 -19.31
N GLY A 178 -5.14 -46.61 -20.21
CA GLY A 178 -6.01 -45.51 -20.64
C GLY A 178 -6.93 -44.96 -19.54
N LEU A 179 -7.37 -45.79 -18.58
CA LEU A 179 -8.18 -45.33 -17.44
C LEU A 179 -7.33 -44.53 -16.45
N VAL A 180 -6.10 -45.00 -16.20
CA VAL A 180 -5.15 -44.32 -15.30
C VAL A 180 -4.73 -42.97 -15.91
N GLU A 181 -4.44 -42.90 -17.20
CA GLU A 181 -4.12 -41.64 -17.89
C GLU A 181 -5.27 -40.61 -17.81
N ARG A 182 -6.52 -41.03 -17.96
CA ARG A 182 -7.70 -40.15 -17.78
C ARG A 182 -7.82 -39.65 -16.35
N SER A 183 -7.62 -40.52 -15.36
CA SER A 183 -7.66 -40.12 -13.94
C SER A 183 -6.57 -39.11 -13.61
N ARG A 184 -5.34 -39.31 -14.09
CA ARG A 184 -4.22 -38.38 -13.94
C ARG A 184 -4.55 -37.00 -14.53
N ASN A 185 -5.01 -36.97 -15.79
CA ASN A 185 -5.30 -35.71 -16.48
C ASN A 185 -6.46 -34.95 -15.82
N THR A 186 -7.45 -35.66 -15.28
CA THR A 186 -8.55 -35.02 -14.52
C THR A 186 -8.09 -34.44 -13.19
N ILE A 187 -7.29 -35.17 -12.41
CA ILE A 187 -6.69 -34.67 -11.15
C ILE A 187 -5.84 -33.43 -11.42
N PHE A 188 -4.98 -33.47 -12.44
CA PHE A 188 -4.14 -32.34 -12.83
C PHE A 188 -4.97 -31.14 -13.30
N GLY A 189 -5.99 -31.39 -14.12
CA GLY A 189 -6.91 -30.36 -14.61
C GLY A 189 -7.66 -29.67 -13.48
N ILE A 190 -8.17 -30.43 -12.50
CA ILE A 190 -8.86 -29.88 -11.32
C ILE A 190 -7.89 -29.04 -10.47
N GLY A 191 -6.66 -29.50 -10.27
CA GLY A 191 -5.63 -28.73 -9.55
C GLY A 191 -5.33 -27.39 -10.21
N CYS A 192 -5.18 -27.39 -11.54
CA CYS A 192 -4.95 -26.18 -12.32
C CYS A 192 -6.16 -25.22 -12.27
N LEU A 193 -7.38 -25.74 -12.46
CA LEU A 193 -8.61 -24.95 -12.37
C LEU A 193 -8.82 -24.34 -10.99
N SER A 194 -8.48 -25.07 -9.92
CA SER A 194 -8.56 -24.57 -8.54
C SER A 194 -7.65 -23.35 -8.32
N LEU A 195 -6.40 -23.40 -8.78
CA LEU A 195 -5.46 -22.28 -8.65
C LEU A 195 -5.86 -21.09 -9.51
N VAL A 196 -6.06 -21.31 -10.81
CA VAL A 196 -6.36 -20.24 -11.75
C VAL A 196 -7.70 -19.61 -11.41
N GLY A 197 -8.71 -20.44 -11.14
CA GLY A 197 -10.03 -19.99 -10.71
C GLY A 197 -9.97 -19.19 -9.41
N GLY A 198 -9.23 -19.66 -8.40
CA GLY A 198 -9.07 -18.95 -7.13
C GLY A 198 -8.41 -17.57 -7.29
N LEU A 199 -7.36 -17.46 -8.09
CA LEU A 199 -6.66 -16.20 -8.35
C LEU A 199 -7.51 -15.19 -9.14
N LEU A 200 -8.18 -15.66 -10.20
CA LEU A 200 -9.06 -14.82 -11.02
C LEU A 200 -10.26 -14.34 -10.21
N TRP A 201 -10.90 -15.25 -9.47
CA TRP A 201 -12.02 -14.92 -8.59
C TRP A 201 -11.62 -13.90 -7.53
N HIS A 202 -10.44 -14.06 -6.93
CA HIS A 202 -9.92 -13.10 -5.95
C HIS A 202 -9.73 -11.72 -6.57
N ARG A 203 -9.06 -11.63 -7.73
CA ARG A 203 -8.81 -10.36 -8.42
C ARG A 203 -10.11 -9.63 -8.77
N PHE A 204 -11.08 -10.36 -9.30
CA PHE A 204 -12.38 -9.82 -9.68
C PHE A 204 -13.20 -9.37 -8.46
N ARG A 205 -13.20 -10.16 -7.39
CA ARG A 205 -13.90 -9.82 -6.15
C ARG A 205 -13.34 -8.56 -5.49
N VAL A 206 -12.02 -8.39 -5.49
CA VAL A 206 -11.38 -7.17 -4.95
C VAL A 206 -11.78 -5.94 -5.75
N GLU A 207 -11.76 -6.03 -7.08
CA GLU A 207 -12.17 -4.96 -7.99
C GLU A 207 -13.58 -4.48 -7.68
N GLN A 208 -14.54 -5.41 -7.66
CA GLN A 208 -15.93 -5.11 -7.36
C GLN A 208 -16.13 -4.58 -5.94
N ARG A 209 -15.40 -5.12 -4.95
CA ARG A 209 -15.51 -4.66 -3.56
C ARG A 209 -15.10 -3.20 -3.42
N VAL A 210 -13.95 -2.83 -4.00
CA VAL A 210 -13.46 -1.44 -3.94
C VAL A 210 -14.42 -0.50 -4.68
N GLU A 211 -14.88 -0.88 -5.87
CA GLU A 211 -15.79 -0.02 -6.65
C GLU A 211 -17.12 0.22 -5.92
N ARG A 212 -17.69 -0.82 -5.32
CA ARG A 212 -18.92 -0.67 -4.50
C ARG A 212 -18.69 0.25 -3.30
N MET A 213 -17.57 0.10 -2.60
CA MET A 213 -17.23 0.96 -1.46
C MET A 213 -17.07 2.42 -1.88
N VAL A 214 -16.33 2.68 -2.96
CA VAL A 214 -16.13 4.04 -3.48
C VAL A 214 -17.46 4.65 -3.94
N GLN A 215 -18.30 3.88 -4.64
CA GLN A 215 -19.62 4.35 -5.07
C GLN A 215 -20.53 4.68 -3.89
N GLN A 216 -20.51 3.90 -2.81
CA GLN A 216 -21.26 4.19 -1.59
C GLN A 216 -20.80 5.52 -0.96
N ILE A 217 -19.49 5.71 -0.81
CA ILE A 217 -18.92 6.95 -0.24
C ILE A 217 -19.26 8.17 -1.11
N ARG A 218 -19.17 8.05 -2.45
CA ARG A 218 -19.55 9.13 -3.37
C ARG A 218 -21.02 9.52 -3.22
N ARG A 219 -21.92 8.54 -3.15
CA ARG A 219 -23.35 8.78 -2.95
C ARG A 219 -23.63 9.49 -1.63
N GLU A 220 -23.00 9.05 -0.55
CA GLU A 220 -23.14 9.69 0.78
C GLU A 220 -22.65 11.15 0.77
N LYS A 221 -21.55 11.45 0.06
CA LYS A 221 -21.01 12.81 -0.04
C LYS A 221 -21.93 13.73 -0.83
N LEU A 222 -22.50 13.26 -1.95
CA LEU A 222 -23.49 14.01 -2.74
C LEU A 222 -24.75 14.33 -1.92
N LEU A 223 -25.31 13.34 -1.22
CA LEU A 223 -26.49 13.52 -0.37
C LEU A 223 -26.28 14.51 0.79
N ARG A 224 -25.02 14.69 1.26
CA ARG A 224 -24.69 15.70 2.28
C ARG A 224 -24.54 17.10 1.72
N GLN A 225 -24.20 17.24 0.44
CA GLN A 225 -24.09 18.55 -0.23
C GLN A 225 -25.46 19.11 -0.64
N GLU A 226 -26.45 18.24 -0.82
CA GLU A 226 -27.83 18.61 -1.14
C GLU A 226 -28.67 19.02 0.09
N LYS A 227 -28.14 18.86 1.32
CA LYS A 227 -28.78 19.24 2.58
C LYS A 227 -28.20 20.53 3.13
#